data_AF-A0A2P6QXA9-F1
#
_entry.id   AF-A0A2P6QXA9-F1
#
_cell.length_a   1.000
_cell.length_b   1.000
_cell.length_c   1.000
_cell.angle_alpha   90.00
_cell.angle_beta   90.00
_cell.angle_gamma   90.00
#
_symmetry.space_group_name_H-M   'P 1'
#
loop_
_entity.id
_entity.type
_entity.pdbx_description
1 polymer ?
#
loop_
_entity_poly.entity_id
_entity_poly.type
_entity_poly.pdbx_seq_one_letter_code
_entity_poly.pdbx_strand_id
1 'polypeptide(L)'
;MASSSFLCLTLLSSLVFFIATPSLAKTSFRPKALVLPVAKHSPTHQYLTSIKQRTPLVPVRLTLDLGGQFLWVDCQQGYVSSTYKPARCNSSQCSLANSTACTTECNSSPRPGCNNNTCSVLPDNSVIPTSGNSGEVGQDVVSLHSTNGSNPTTLVSVPNFLFACAETFLLDRLASGVKGMAGLGRAKIGLPSLFSSAFSFKRKFAICLPSSTKSYGAVFFGDGPYNLLPGIDVSESLIYTPLLLNPISTASAYF
;
A
#
# COMPACT_ATOMS: atom_id res chain seq x y z
N MET A 1 -43.25 -57.88 14.00
CA MET A 1 -41.90 -57.42 13.62
C MET A 1 -41.90 -56.35 12.50
N ALA A 2 -42.98 -55.60 12.26
CA ALA A 2 -43.04 -54.60 11.18
C ALA A 2 -42.91 -53.14 11.64
N SER A 3 -43.09 -52.85 12.93
CA SER A 3 -43.11 -51.47 13.45
C SER A 3 -41.72 -50.85 13.66
N SER A 4 -40.67 -51.67 13.82
CA SER A 4 -39.31 -51.18 14.09
C SER A 4 -38.62 -50.65 12.82
N SER A 5 -38.89 -51.26 11.67
CA SER A 5 -38.28 -50.85 10.38
C SER A 5 -38.81 -49.51 9.86
N PHE A 6 -40.06 -49.16 10.16
CA PHE A 6 -40.65 -47.87 9.75
C PHE A 6 -40.08 -46.69 10.54
N LEU A 7 -39.81 -46.85 11.85
CA LEU A 7 -39.17 -45.80 12.66
C LEU A 7 -37.74 -45.49 12.20
N CYS A 8 -37.00 -46.52 11.77
CA CYS A 8 -35.62 -46.36 11.29
C CYS A 8 -35.55 -45.58 9.97
N LEU A 9 -36.49 -45.83 9.04
CA LEU A 9 -36.59 -45.10 7.77
C LEU A 9 -36.97 -43.62 7.97
N THR A 10 -37.85 -43.31 8.93
CA THR A 10 -38.20 -41.91 9.25
C THR A 10 -37.04 -41.16 9.91
N LEU A 11 -36.25 -41.83 10.75
CA LEU A 11 -35.06 -41.24 11.37
C LEU A 11 -33.94 -40.97 10.34
N LEU A 12 -33.69 -41.89 9.41
CA LEU A 12 -32.73 -41.67 8.31
C LEU A 12 -33.18 -40.55 7.35
N SER A 13 -34.49 -40.44 7.06
CA SER A 13 -35.03 -39.35 6.25
C SER A 13 -34.85 -37.97 6.90
N SER A 14 -35.01 -37.88 8.23
CA SER A 14 -34.82 -36.63 8.96
C SER A 14 -33.34 -36.20 9.07
N LEU A 15 -32.39 -37.14 9.06
CA LEU A 15 -30.95 -36.80 9.05
C LEU A 15 -30.46 -36.24 7.71
N VAL A 16 -31.05 -36.66 6.58
CA VAL A 16 -30.62 -36.19 5.24
C VAL A 16 -31.05 -34.75 4.97
N PHE A 17 -32.14 -34.27 5.59
CA PHE A 17 -32.61 -32.89 5.43
C PHE A 17 -31.78 -31.84 6.18
N PHE A 18 -30.92 -32.23 7.14
CA PHE A 18 -30.10 -31.29 7.91
C PHE A 18 -28.71 -30.99 7.29
N ILE A 19 -28.33 -31.63 6.17
CA ILE A 19 -26.95 -31.57 5.67
C ILE A 19 -26.78 -30.61 4.47
N ALA A 20 -27.85 -30.00 3.95
CA ALA A 20 -27.79 -29.19 2.74
C ALA A 20 -28.35 -27.78 2.91
N THR A 21 -27.85 -27.00 3.87
CA THR A 21 -27.86 -25.55 3.70
C THR A 21 -26.66 -25.17 2.83
N PRO A 22 -26.83 -24.74 1.57
CA PRO A 22 -25.72 -24.18 0.81
C PRO A 22 -25.28 -22.91 1.53
N SER A 23 -24.19 -23.00 2.29
CA SER A 23 -23.46 -21.82 2.73
C SER A 23 -23.01 -21.10 1.46
N LEU A 24 -23.64 -19.97 1.13
CA LEU A 24 -23.05 -19.02 0.19
C LEU A 24 -21.77 -18.52 0.85
N ALA A 25 -20.67 -19.23 0.61
CA ALA A 25 -19.35 -18.72 0.92
C ALA A 25 -19.24 -17.37 0.20
N LYS A 26 -19.19 -16.28 0.97
CA LYS A 26 -18.86 -14.96 0.42
C LYS A 26 -17.48 -15.11 -0.23
N THR A 27 -17.46 -15.18 -1.55
CA THR A 27 -16.20 -15.16 -2.31
C THR A 27 -15.51 -13.86 -1.95
N SER A 28 -14.37 -13.95 -1.26
CA SER A 28 -13.53 -12.80 -0.95
C SER A 28 -13.11 -12.16 -2.28
N PHE A 29 -13.58 -10.95 -2.54
CA PHE A 29 -13.14 -10.19 -3.71
C PHE A 29 -11.66 -9.84 -3.52
N ARG A 30 -10.81 -10.41 -4.37
CA ARG A 30 -9.38 -10.06 -4.46
C ARG A 30 -9.12 -9.47 -5.83
N PRO A 31 -8.82 -8.17 -5.94
CA PRO A 31 -8.54 -7.56 -7.22
C PRO A 31 -7.23 -8.13 -7.79
N LYS A 32 -7.20 -8.31 -9.12
CA LYS A 32 -5.99 -8.77 -9.82
C LYS A 32 -4.98 -7.63 -10.04
N ALA A 33 -5.47 -6.38 -10.03
CA ALA A 33 -4.66 -5.20 -10.15
C ALA A 33 -5.31 -3.98 -9.48
N LEU A 34 -4.47 -3.01 -9.12
CA LEU A 34 -4.84 -1.69 -8.59
C LEU A 34 -4.32 -0.60 -9.52
N VAL A 35 -4.91 0.59 -9.43
CA VAL A 35 -4.48 1.75 -10.22
C VAL A 35 -4.42 3.02 -9.37
N LEU A 36 -3.42 3.84 -9.65
CA LEU A 36 -3.28 5.21 -9.18
C LEU A 36 -3.22 6.18 -10.35
N PRO A 37 -4.01 7.27 -10.34
CA PRO A 37 -3.77 8.37 -11.26
C PRO A 37 -2.46 9.08 -10.91
N VAL A 38 -1.75 9.54 -11.93
CA VAL A 38 -0.53 10.33 -11.78
C VAL A 38 -0.66 11.63 -12.55
N ALA A 39 -0.34 12.76 -11.91
CA ALA A 39 -0.33 14.07 -12.53
C ALA A 39 1.07 14.69 -12.44
N LYS A 40 1.50 15.39 -13.49
CA LYS A 40 2.74 16.17 -13.46
C LYS A 40 2.48 17.52 -12.82
N HIS A 41 3.22 17.86 -11.77
CA HIS A 41 3.14 19.16 -11.12
C HIS A 41 3.97 20.19 -11.88
N SER A 42 3.35 21.28 -12.34
CA SER A 42 4.03 22.25 -13.21
C SER A 42 5.24 22.92 -12.58
N PRO A 43 5.17 23.48 -11.35
CA PRO A 43 6.29 24.22 -10.77
C PRO A 43 7.53 23.38 -10.44
N THR A 44 7.35 22.13 -10.03
CA THR A 44 8.45 21.28 -9.54
C THR A 44 8.78 20.12 -10.48
N HIS A 45 7.99 19.91 -11.53
CA HIS A 45 8.06 18.77 -12.44
C HIS A 45 7.96 17.39 -11.76
N GLN A 46 7.60 17.35 -10.48
CA GLN A 46 7.35 16.12 -9.74
C GLN A 46 6.06 15.45 -10.22
N TYR A 47 6.02 14.12 -10.12
CA TYR A 47 4.84 13.33 -10.42
C TYR A 47 4.08 13.08 -9.13
N LEU A 48 2.81 13.46 -9.10
CA LEU A 48 1.97 13.38 -7.92
C LEU A 48 0.91 12.32 -8.09
N THR A 49 0.61 11.64 -7.00
CA THR A 49 -0.51 10.72 -6.89
C THR A 49 -1.33 10.99 -5.63
N SER A 50 -2.44 10.28 -5.47
CA SER A 50 -3.29 10.37 -4.30
C SER A 50 -3.78 8.99 -3.91
N ILE A 51 -3.55 8.61 -2.66
CA ILE A 51 -4.15 7.43 -2.03
C ILE A 51 -5.26 7.88 -1.08
N LYS A 52 -6.14 6.97 -0.67
CA LYS A 52 -6.98 7.21 0.51
C LYS A 52 -6.37 6.50 1.71
N GLN A 53 -6.24 7.18 2.84
CA GLN A 53 -5.67 6.63 4.07
C GLN A 53 -6.50 7.03 5.29
N ARG A 54 -6.25 6.39 6.44
CA ARG A 54 -6.76 6.75 7.78
C ARG A 54 -8.23 6.35 8.01
N THR A 55 -8.70 6.53 9.24
CA THR A 55 -10.13 6.46 9.59
C THR A 55 -10.53 7.70 10.39
N PRO A 56 -11.43 8.57 9.88
CA PRO A 56 -12.13 8.47 8.59
C PRO A 56 -11.17 8.57 7.38
N LEU A 57 -11.58 7.95 6.28
CA LEU A 57 -10.78 7.86 5.06
C LEU A 57 -10.60 9.25 4.43
N VAL A 58 -9.37 9.71 4.28
CA VAL A 58 -9.03 11.01 3.66
C VAL A 58 -8.08 10.83 2.47
N PRO A 59 -8.17 11.68 1.43
CA PRO A 59 -7.18 11.69 0.36
C PRO A 59 -5.84 12.22 0.88
N VAL A 60 -4.76 11.52 0.54
CA VAL A 60 -3.38 11.91 0.88
C VAL A 60 -2.61 12.06 -0.42
N ARG A 61 -2.24 13.31 -0.74
CA ARG A 61 -1.43 13.62 -1.93
C ARG A 61 0.04 13.30 -1.65
N LEU A 62 0.68 12.62 -2.59
CA LEU A 62 2.04 12.10 -2.43
C LEU A 62 2.86 12.39 -3.69
N THR A 63 4.15 12.65 -3.53
CA THR A 63 5.11 12.62 -4.63
C THR A 63 5.49 11.16 -4.93
N LEU A 64 5.49 10.78 -6.20
CA LEU A 64 5.87 9.45 -6.63
C LEU A 64 7.40 9.30 -6.58
N ASP A 65 7.88 8.25 -5.93
CA ASP A 65 9.31 7.94 -5.85
C ASP A 65 9.56 6.53 -6.36
N LEU A 66 10.21 6.41 -7.53
CA LEU A 66 10.52 5.12 -8.12
C LEU A 66 11.57 4.34 -7.30
N GLY A 67 12.53 5.05 -6.69
CA GLY A 67 13.61 4.47 -5.89
C GLY A 67 13.25 4.33 -4.40
N GLY A 68 12.23 5.05 -3.95
CA GLY A 68 11.82 5.13 -2.56
C GLY A 68 11.47 3.78 -1.96
N GLN A 69 12.00 3.51 -0.77
CA GLN A 69 11.89 2.20 -0.13
C GLN A 69 10.48 1.88 0.38
N PHE A 70 9.70 2.88 0.77
CA PHE A 70 8.40 2.73 1.39
C PHE A 70 7.52 3.96 1.21
N LEU A 71 6.23 3.82 1.53
CA LEU A 71 5.37 4.97 1.78
C LEU A 71 5.88 5.68 3.03
N TRP A 72 6.06 7.00 2.96
CA TRP A 72 6.17 7.81 4.15
C TRP A 72 5.25 9.02 4.08
N VAL A 73 4.74 9.43 5.25
CA VAL A 73 3.81 10.57 5.38
C VAL A 73 4.14 11.41 6.60
N ASP A 74 3.91 12.72 6.51
CA ASP A 74 4.00 13.64 7.64
C ASP A 74 2.94 13.25 8.70
N CYS A 75 3.45 12.80 9.85
CA CYS A 75 2.63 12.49 11.02
C CYS A 75 2.66 13.58 12.08
N GLN A 76 3.58 14.55 11.99
CA GLN A 76 3.71 15.65 12.96
C GLN A 76 2.55 16.64 12.84
N GLN A 77 2.06 16.89 11.62
CA GLN A 77 1.02 17.89 11.37
C GLN A 77 -0.28 17.28 10.79
N GLY A 78 -1.33 17.29 11.61
CA GLY A 78 -2.69 16.99 11.16
C GLY A 78 -2.92 15.51 10.77
N TYR A 79 -2.18 14.59 11.40
CA TYR A 79 -2.46 13.16 11.28
C TYR A 79 -3.47 12.74 12.36
N VAL A 80 -4.69 12.45 11.92
CA VAL A 80 -5.78 11.97 12.78
C VAL A 80 -6.35 10.70 12.16
N SER A 81 -6.35 9.61 12.93
CA SER A 81 -6.89 8.33 12.51
C SER A 81 -7.22 7.46 13.72
N SER A 82 -8.39 6.85 13.74
CA SER A 82 -8.77 5.88 14.78
C SER A 82 -8.23 4.47 14.54
N THR A 83 -7.66 4.20 13.36
CA THR A 83 -7.12 2.88 12.97
C THR A 83 -5.60 2.81 12.93
N TYR A 84 -4.92 3.93 13.19
CA TYR A 84 -3.47 3.99 13.28
C TYR A 84 -2.94 3.10 14.41
N LYS A 85 -1.90 2.32 14.12
CA LYS A 85 -1.20 1.47 15.08
C LYS A 85 0.32 1.57 14.89
N PRO A 86 1.10 1.90 15.92
CA PRO A 86 2.55 1.85 15.83
C PRO A 86 3.06 0.41 15.75
N ALA A 87 4.14 0.16 15.00
CA ALA A 87 4.83 -1.12 15.00
C ALA A 87 5.82 -1.19 16.17
N ARG A 88 5.57 -2.11 17.11
CA ARG A 88 6.40 -2.29 18.30
C ARG A 88 7.74 -2.94 17.95
N CYS A 89 8.80 -2.59 18.67
CA CYS A 89 10.11 -3.20 18.48
C CYS A 89 10.03 -4.74 18.56
N ASN A 90 10.90 -5.42 17.81
CA ASN A 90 10.94 -6.88 17.68
C ASN A 90 9.67 -7.55 17.12
N SER A 91 8.71 -6.76 16.62
CA SER A 91 7.53 -7.30 15.93
C SER A 91 7.86 -7.78 14.51
N SER A 92 6.99 -8.65 13.98
CA SER A 92 7.07 -9.09 12.58
C SER A 92 7.04 -7.92 11.57
N GLN A 93 6.36 -6.83 11.92
CA GLN A 93 6.26 -5.63 11.10
C GLN A 93 7.58 -4.87 11.02
N CYS A 94 8.31 -4.79 12.15
CA CYS A 94 9.64 -4.19 12.18
C CYS A 94 10.67 -5.05 11.44
N SER A 95 10.59 -6.37 11.59
CA SER A 95 11.39 -7.31 10.79
C SER A 95 11.10 -7.17 9.29
N LEU A 96 9.82 -7.02 8.91
CA LEU A 96 9.43 -6.79 7.51
C LEU A 96 9.92 -5.44 6.99
N ALA A 97 9.89 -4.40 7.82
CA ALA A 97 10.46 -3.08 7.53
C ALA A 97 12.00 -3.08 7.46
N ASN A 98 12.65 -4.19 7.80
CA ASN A 98 14.11 -4.29 7.94
C ASN A 98 14.69 -3.21 8.87
N SER A 99 13.94 -2.87 9.91
CA SER A 99 14.37 -1.88 10.90
C SER A 99 15.26 -2.56 11.94
N THR A 100 16.44 -1.98 12.16
CA THR A 100 17.37 -2.33 13.24
C THR A 100 17.32 -1.34 14.41
N ALA A 101 16.56 -0.26 14.27
CA ALA A 101 16.41 0.78 15.27
C ALA A 101 15.14 0.61 16.10
N CYS A 102 15.25 0.90 17.39
CA CYS A 102 14.15 0.88 18.34
C CYS A 102 14.15 2.16 19.17
N THR A 103 13.08 2.94 19.06
CA THR A 103 12.82 4.09 19.92
C THR A 103 12.17 3.60 21.21
N THR A 104 12.93 3.60 22.31
CA THR A 104 12.44 3.15 23.62
C THR A 104 11.43 4.14 24.20
N GLU A 105 11.71 5.44 24.09
CA GLU A 105 10.87 6.51 24.63
C GLU A 105 10.70 7.65 23.62
N CYS A 106 9.48 8.18 23.54
CA CYS A 106 9.19 9.44 22.85
C CYS A 106 8.80 10.51 23.88
N ASN A 107 9.48 11.66 23.84
CA ASN A 107 9.35 12.75 24.81
C ASN A 107 8.08 13.61 24.61
N SER A 108 6.98 13.02 24.19
CA SER A 108 5.70 13.71 23.99
C SER A 108 4.53 12.76 24.22
N SER A 109 3.32 13.30 24.35
CA SER A 109 2.12 12.49 24.49
C SER A 109 1.97 11.53 23.30
N PRO A 110 1.57 10.26 23.54
CA PRO A 110 1.42 9.27 22.49
C PRO A 110 0.53 9.76 21.35
N ARG A 111 1.05 9.70 20.12
CA ARG A 111 0.37 10.12 18.90
C ARG A 111 1.01 9.44 17.69
N PRO A 112 0.40 9.47 16.49
CA PRO A 112 1.06 8.98 15.28
C PRO A 112 2.45 9.60 15.09
N GLY A 113 3.48 8.77 14.94
CA GLY A 113 4.87 9.21 14.80
C GLY A 113 5.60 9.45 16.13
N CYS A 114 4.96 9.19 17.27
CA CYS A 114 5.57 9.33 18.60
C CYS A 114 4.93 8.37 19.60
N ASN A 115 5.51 7.19 19.73
CA ASN A 115 5.12 6.19 20.72
C ASN A 115 6.37 5.52 21.31
N ASN A 116 6.23 4.99 22.52
CA ASN A 116 7.32 4.26 23.17
C ASN A 116 7.45 2.84 22.60
N ASN A 117 8.67 2.30 22.62
CA ASN A 117 8.99 0.94 22.18
C ASN A 117 8.51 0.63 20.75
N THR A 118 8.85 1.50 19.81
CA THR A 118 8.51 1.35 18.38
C THR A 118 9.76 1.32 17.51
N CYS A 119 9.71 0.59 16.41
CA CYS A 119 10.85 0.58 15.49
C CYS A 119 10.79 1.75 14.53
N SER A 120 11.96 2.17 14.04
CA SER A 120 12.08 3.28 13.12
C SER A 120 12.86 2.92 11.86
N VAL A 121 12.52 3.61 10.77
CA VAL A 121 13.27 3.62 9.52
C VAL A 121 13.67 5.07 9.24
N LEU A 122 14.49 5.28 8.21
CA LEU A 122 14.92 6.63 7.82
C LEU A 122 14.17 7.04 6.55
N PRO A 123 13.05 7.79 6.67
CA PRO A 123 12.40 8.37 5.50
C PRO A 123 13.34 9.35 4.81
N ASP A 124 13.30 9.36 3.49
CA ASP A 124 14.17 10.13 2.62
C ASP A 124 13.30 10.95 1.66
N ASN A 125 13.60 12.23 1.52
CA ASN A 125 13.07 13.06 0.46
C ASN A 125 14.00 13.04 -0.74
N SER A 126 13.81 12.11 -1.68
CA SER A 126 14.71 11.95 -2.84
C SER A 126 14.77 13.12 -3.84
N VAL A 127 14.00 14.20 -3.63
CA VAL A 127 14.12 15.46 -4.41
C VAL A 127 15.32 16.29 -3.94
N ILE A 128 15.74 16.11 -2.69
CA ILE A 128 16.88 16.79 -2.06
C ILE A 128 17.73 15.77 -1.28
N PRO A 129 19.03 15.99 -1.04
CA PRO A 129 19.82 15.04 -0.24
C PRO A 129 19.49 15.19 1.25
N THR A 130 18.28 14.81 1.67
CA THR A 130 17.79 15.01 3.04
C THR A 130 17.03 13.79 3.54
N SER A 131 17.56 13.19 4.60
CA SER A 131 16.93 12.12 5.37
C SER A 131 16.33 12.64 6.67
N GLY A 132 15.29 11.96 7.13
CA GLY A 132 14.72 12.14 8.47
C GLY A 132 15.69 11.63 9.52
N ASN A 133 15.54 12.09 10.76
CA ASN A 133 16.35 11.61 11.87
C ASN A 133 15.80 10.27 12.38
N SER A 134 14.48 10.13 12.38
CA SER A 134 13.79 8.90 12.75
C SER A 134 12.37 8.92 12.21
N GLY A 135 11.97 7.85 11.53
CA GLY A 135 10.59 7.65 11.10
C GLY A 135 9.98 6.41 11.72
N GLU A 136 9.09 6.60 12.70
CA GLU A 136 8.35 5.50 13.34
C GLU A 136 7.57 4.69 12.29
N VAL A 137 7.75 3.37 12.30
CA VAL A 137 6.98 2.48 11.45
C VAL A 137 5.57 2.35 12.03
N GLY A 138 4.57 2.69 11.21
CA GLY A 138 3.16 2.62 11.56
C GLY A 138 2.37 1.74 10.61
N GLN A 139 1.17 1.36 11.05
CA GLN A 139 0.15 0.69 10.26
C GLN A 139 -1.13 1.52 10.28
N ASP A 140 -1.76 1.67 9.13
CA ASP A 140 -3.10 2.24 9.03
C ASP A 140 -3.80 1.72 7.78
N VAL A 141 -5.08 2.04 7.63
CA VAL A 141 -5.86 1.72 6.44
C VAL A 141 -5.31 2.51 5.26
N VAL A 142 -4.97 1.84 4.16
CA VAL A 142 -4.69 2.45 2.85
C VAL A 142 -5.62 1.83 1.82
N SER A 143 -6.23 2.66 0.97
CA SER A 143 -7.20 2.23 -0.04
C SER A 143 -6.91 2.80 -1.42
N LEU A 144 -7.10 1.96 -2.43
CA LEU A 144 -6.92 2.26 -3.85
C LEU A 144 -8.07 1.69 -4.66
N HIS A 145 -8.27 2.21 -5.87
CA HIS A 145 -9.18 1.57 -6.81
C HIS A 145 -8.52 0.32 -7.40
N SER A 146 -9.27 -0.78 -7.44
CA SER A 146 -8.98 -1.89 -8.35
C SER A 146 -9.18 -1.45 -9.80
N THR A 147 -8.63 -2.19 -10.75
CA THR A 147 -8.80 -1.91 -12.18
C THR A 147 -9.10 -3.20 -12.95
N ASN A 148 -9.88 -3.06 -14.02
CA ASN A 148 -10.06 -4.11 -15.03
C ASN A 148 -9.02 -4.02 -16.17
N GLY A 149 -8.03 -3.15 -16.02
CA GLY A 149 -6.99 -2.84 -17.01
C GLY A 149 -7.27 -1.59 -17.82
N SER A 150 -8.54 -1.18 -17.96
CA SER A 150 -8.94 0.04 -18.68
C SER A 150 -9.40 1.17 -17.75
N ASN A 151 -10.18 0.84 -16.72
CA ASN A 151 -10.82 1.81 -15.86
C ASN A 151 -10.68 1.45 -14.38
N PRO A 152 -10.56 2.45 -13.49
CA PRO A 152 -10.79 2.25 -12.06
C PRO A 152 -12.17 1.65 -11.81
N THR A 153 -12.27 0.71 -10.87
CA THR A 153 -13.50 0.00 -10.52
C THR A 153 -13.83 0.22 -9.05
N THR A 154 -13.59 -0.76 -8.20
CA THR A 154 -14.00 -0.75 -6.79
C THR A 154 -12.88 -0.23 -5.90
N LEU A 155 -13.20 0.57 -4.89
CA LEU A 155 -12.24 0.94 -3.86
C LEU A 155 -11.99 -0.26 -2.94
N VAL A 156 -10.75 -0.69 -2.82
CA VAL A 156 -10.31 -1.78 -1.94
C VAL A 156 -9.35 -1.25 -0.89
N SER A 157 -9.31 -1.88 0.27
CA SER A 157 -8.55 -1.41 1.43
C SER A 157 -7.61 -2.47 1.96
N VAL A 158 -6.43 -2.04 2.39
CA VAL A 158 -5.48 -2.82 3.20
C VAL A 158 -5.49 -2.21 4.61
N PRO A 159 -6.04 -2.88 5.63
CA PRO A 159 -6.33 -2.26 6.92
C PRO A 159 -5.09 -1.99 7.78
N ASN A 160 -4.04 -2.78 7.63
CA ASN A 160 -2.80 -2.64 8.39
C ASN A 160 -1.62 -2.40 7.42
N PHE A 161 -1.78 -1.43 6.52
CA PHE A 161 -0.74 -1.11 5.54
C PHE A 161 0.44 -0.44 6.23
N LEU A 162 1.64 -0.99 6.06
CA LEU A 162 2.87 -0.47 6.68
C LEU A 162 3.37 0.78 5.95
N PHE A 163 3.76 1.79 6.72
CA PHE A 163 4.38 3.01 6.22
C PHE A 163 5.26 3.63 7.30
N ALA A 164 6.09 4.61 6.94
CA ALA A 164 6.88 5.38 7.88
C ALA A 164 6.21 6.73 8.18
N CYS A 165 6.10 7.09 9.45
CA CYS A 165 5.87 8.47 9.82
C CYS A 165 7.14 9.29 9.56
N ALA A 166 6.98 10.51 9.07
CA ALA A 166 8.08 11.42 8.76
C ALA A 166 7.87 12.77 9.47
N GLU A 167 8.98 13.48 9.69
CA GLU A 167 8.98 14.85 10.18
C GLU A 167 8.57 15.85 9.08
N THR A 168 7.88 16.93 9.46
CA THR A 168 7.35 17.91 8.48
C THR A 168 8.45 18.56 7.64
N PHE A 169 9.67 18.71 8.16
CA PHE A 169 10.78 19.33 7.40
C PHE A 169 11.13 18.53 6.13
N LEU A 170 10.85 17.22 6.10
CA LEU A 170 11.06 16.39 4.91
C LEU A 170 10.12 16.73 3.77
N LEU A 171 9.08 17.54 3.99
CA LEU A 171 8.24 18.06 2.91
C LEU A 171 8.89 19.20 2.12
N ASP A 172 10.07 19.70 2.54
CA ASP A 172 10.76 20.78 1.83
C ASP A 172 11.01 20.40 0.35
N ARG A 173 10.88 21.40 -0.53
CA ARG A 173 10.95 21.25 -2.00
C ARG A 173 9.98 20.26 -2.65
N LEU A 174 9.15 19.54 -1.90
CA LEU A 174 8.07 18.75 -2.51
C LEU A 174 6.97 19.66 -3.05
N ALA A 175 6.20 19.15 -4.01
CA ALA A 175 5.08 19.89 -4.60
C ALA A 175 4.08 20.37 -3.54
N SER A 176 3.54 21.56 -3.73
CA SER A 176 2.58 22.14 -2.78
C SER A 176 1.39 21.20 -2.49
N GLY A 177 1.07 21.03 -1.20
CA GLY A 177 -0.05 20.23 -0.73
C GLY A 177 0.19 18.73 -0.65
N VAL A 178 1.39 18.23 -0.99
CA VAL A 178 1.75 16.84 -0.70
C VAL A 178 2.02 16.64 0.80
N LYS A 179 1.81 15.42 1.26
CA LYS A 179 2.00 15.00 2.66
C LYS A 179 3.04 13.90 2.81
N GLY A 180 3.77 13.59 1.74
CA GLY A 180 4.90 12.67 1.75
C GLY A 180 5.17 12.06 0.40
N MET A 181 5.80 10.88 0.38
CA MET A 181 6.22 10.20 -0.85
C MET A 181 5.76 8.75 -0.91
N ALA A 182 5.38 8.32 -2.12
CA ALA A 182 4.96 6.98 -2.45
C ALA A 182 6.13 6.19 -3.04
N GLY A 183 6.86 5.46 -2.19
CA GLY A 183 8.00 4.62 -2.59
C GLY A 183 7.62 3.35 -3.35
N LEU A 184 8.05 3.25 -4.60
CA LEU A 184 7.83 2.11 -5.50
C LEU A 184 9.04 1.16 -5.59
N GLY A 185 10.04 1.36 -4.74
CA GLY A 185 11.28 0.61 -4.73
C GLY A 185 11.12 -0.85 -4.31
N ARG A 186 12.27 -1.53 -4.21
CA ARG A 186 12.35 -2.99 -4.02
C ARG A 186 12.24 -3.44 -2.56
N ALA A 187 12.04 -2.53 -1.62
CA ALA A 187 11.94 -2.90 -0.21
C ALA A 187 10.66 -3.72 0.06
N LYS A 188 10.69 -4.54 1.11
CA LYS A 188 9.55 -5.41 1.46
C LYS A 188 8.31 -4.63 1.89
N ILE A 189 8.49 -3.41 2.42
CA ILE A 189 7.42 -2.47 2.77
C ILE A 189 7.19 -1.37 1.70
N GLY A 190 7.76 -1.53 0.49
CA GLY A 190 7.42 -0.70 -0.67
C GLY A 190 5.99 -0.94 -1.15
N LEU A 191 5.36 0.06 -1.79
CA LEU A 191 3.98 -0.04 -2.28
C LEU A 191 3.72 -1.30 -3.12
N PRO A 192 4.54 -1.63 -4.16
CA PRO A 192 4.32 -2.82 -4.96
C PRO A 192 4.36 -4.12 -4.14
N SER A 193 5.27 -4.20 -3.17
CA SER A 193 5.44 -5.37 -2.30
C SER A 193 4.24 -5.57 -1.38
N LEU A 194 3.78 -4.50 -0.73
CA LEU A 194 2.67 -4.58 0.21
C LEU A 194 1.34 -4.86 -0.49
N PHE A 195 1.04 -4.21 -1.63
CA PHE A 195 -0.21 -4.47 -2.35
C PHE A 195 -0.25 -5.86 -2.98
N SER A 196 0.85 -6.32 -3.58
CA SER A 196 0.91 -7.66 -4.15
C SER A 196 0.72 -8.74 -3.08
N SER A 197 1.32 -8.56 -1.91
CA SER A 197 1.12 -9.46 -0.77
C SER A 197 -0.33 -9.41 -0.25
N ALA A 198 -0.90 -8.21 -0.04
CA ALA A 198 -2.23 -8.03 0.52
C ALA A 198 -3.35 -8.61 -0.36
N PHE A 199 -3.23 -8.48 -1.68
CA PHE A 199 -4.26 -8.92 -2.63
C PHE A 199 -3.88 -10.19 -3.41
N SER A 200 -2.71 -10.78 -3.12
CA SER A 200 -2.24 -12.04 -3.72
C SER A 200 -2.08 -11.99 -5.25
N PHE A 201 -1.70 -10.84 -5.81
CA PHE A 201 -1.32 -10.72 -7.22
C PHE A 201 0.20 -10.66 -7.39
N LYS A 202 0.71 -10.76 -8.63
CA LYS A 202 2.16 -10.77 -8.88
C LYS A 202 2.83 -9.47 -8.43
N ARG A 203 3.98 -9.59 -7.78
CA ARG A 203 4.81 -8.44 -7.34
C ARG A 203 5.47 -7.76 -8.55
N LYS A 204 4.68 -7.00 -9.29
CA LYS A 204 5.11 -6.12 -10.37
C LYS A 204 4.19 -4.91 -10.45
N PHE A 205 4.64 -3.88 -11.14
CA PHE A 205 3.85 -2.68 -11.41
C PHE A 205 4.27 -2.10 -12.76
N ALA A 206 3.42 -1.26 -13.34
CA ALA A 206 3.70 -0.50 -14.55
C ALA A 206 3.46 0.98 -14.29
N ILE A 207 4.27 1.85 -14.89
CA ILE A 207 4.11 3.30 -14.80
C ILE A 207 3.97 3.86 -16.22
N CYS A 208 2.93 4.67 -16.41
CA CYS A 208 2.77 5.55 -17.56
C CYS A 208 2.73 6.98 -17.04
N LEU A 209 3.82 7.74 -17.17
CA LEU A 209 3.91 9.11 -16.70
C LEU A 209 3.37 10.08 -17.77
N PRO A 210 2.55 11.08 -17.40
CA PRO A 210 2.07 12.06 -18.36
C PRO A 210 3.19 13.04 -18.74
N SER A 211 3.32 13.35 -20.04
CA SER A 211 4.26 14.37 -20.53
C SER A 211 3.79 15.80 -20.21
N SER A 212 2.48 16.00 -20.15
CA SER A 212 1.79 17.28 -19.95
C SER A 212 1.23 17.41 -18.54
N THR A 213 1.07 18.65 -18.07
CA THR A 213 0.38 18.98 -16.80
C THR A 213 -1.14 18.98 -16.94
N LYS A 214 -1.66 18.85 -18.17
CA LYS A 214 -3.10 18.84 -18.49
C LYS A 214 -3.69 17.44 -18.62
N SER A 215 -2.88 16.40 -18.49
CA SER A 215 -3.31 15.00 -18.60
C SER A 215 -2.88 14.20 -17.38
N TYR A 216 -3.54 13.06 -17.20
CA TYR A 216 -3.19 12.08 -16.19
C TYR A 216 -2.52 10.89 -16.85
N GLY A 217 -1.48 10.38 -16.19
CA GLY A 217 -0.97 9.05 -16.40
C GLY A 217 -1.48 8.10 -15.32
N ALA A 218 -0.84 6.94 -15.20
CA ALA A 218 -1.24 5.92 -14.24
C ALA A 218 -0.06 5.09 -13.72
N VAL A 219 -0.17 4.65 -12.46
CA VAL A 219 0.59 3.51 -11.94
C VAL A 219 -0.35 2.34 -11.76
N PHE A 220 -0.03 1.20 -12.36
CA PHE A 220 -0.75 -0.06 -12.19
C PHE A 220 0.04 -0.98 -11.26
N PHE A 221 -0.59 -1.56 -10.26
CA PHE A 221 0.01 -2.63 -9.44
C PHE A 221 -0.63 -3.96 -9.80
N GLY A 222 0.17 -4.98 -10.07
CA GLY A 222 -0.31 -6.31 -10.46
C GLY A 222 -0.17 -6.62 -11.95
N ASP A 223 -0.93 -7.60 -12.43
CA ASP A 223 -0.92 -8.03 -13.82
C ASP A 223 -1.74 -7.11 -14.72
N GLY A 224 -1.39 -7.09 -16.01
CA GLY A 224 -2.18 -6.41 -17.05
C GLY A 224 -3.53 -7.12 -17.30
N PRO A 225 -4.32 -6.64 -18.26
CA PRO A 225 -3.92 -5.70 -19.32
C PRO A 225 -3.70 -4.27 -18.82
N TYR A 226 -2.89 -3.49 -19.54
CA TYR A 226 -2.69 -2.05 -19.32
C TYR A 226 -3.29 -1.29 -20.50
N ASN A 227 -4.61 -1.19 -20.54
CA ASN A 227 -5.32 -0.58 -21.66
C ASN A 227 -5.23 0.94 -21.57
N LEU A 228 -4.50 1.55 -22.50
CA LEU A 228 -4.44 3.00 -22.66
C LEU A 228 -5.37 3.42 -23.80
N LEU A 229 -5.93 4.63 -23.72
CA LEU A 229 -6.76 5.17 -24.80
C LEU A 229 -5.98 5.17 -26.12
N PRO A 230 -6.59 4.75 -27.25
CA PRO A 230 -8.03 4.48 -27.45
C PRO A 230 -8.51 3.04 -27.15
N GLY A 231 -7.76 2.23 -26.38
CA GLY A 231 -8.10 0.84 -26.03
C GLY A 231 -6.99 -0.16 -26.36
N ILE A 232 -5.75 0.30 -26.35
CA ILE A 232 -4.57 -0.50 -26.72
C ILE A 232 -3.97 -1.08 -25.44
N ASP A 233 -3.85 -2.41 -25.36
CA ASP A 233 -3.09 -3.05 -24.30
C ASP A 233 -1.58 -2.92 -24.59
N VAL A 234 -0.93 -1.99 -23.91
CA VAL A 234 0.52 -1.79 -24.08
C VAL A 234 1.34 -2.91 -23.43
N SER A 235 0.73 -3.80 -22.64
CA SER A 235 1.41 -4.91 -21.99
C SER A 235 1.93 -5.96 -22.98
N GLU A 236 1.29 -6.09 -24.14
CA GLU A 236 1.67 -7.03 -25.21
C GLU A 236 2.89 -6.57 -26.03
N SER A 237 3.23 -5.28 -25.96
CA SER A 237 4.32 -4.67 -26.74
C SER A 237 5.59 -4.40 -25.92
N LEU A 238 5.68 -4.94 -24.70
CA LEU A 238 6.82 -4.70 -23.82
C LEU A 238 8.06 -5.48 -24.26
N ILE A 239 9.20 -4.78 -24.32
CA ILE A 239 10.52 -5.36 -24.51
C ILE A 239 11.20 -5.43 -23.14
N TYR A 240 11.80 -6.59 -22.82
CA TYR A 240 12.33 -6.86 -21.49
C TYR A 240 13.86 -6.83 -21.45
N THR A 241 14.39 -6.36 -20.34
CA THR A 241 15.80 -6.41 -19.98
C THR A 241 15.93 -6.83 -18.51
N PRO A 242 17.01 -7.51 -18.09
CA PRO A 242 17.23 -7.84 -16.69
C PRO A 242 17.22 -6.60 -15.79
N LEU A 243 16.47 -6.65 -14.68
CA LEU A 243 16.53 -5.63 -13.64
C LEU A 243 17.74 -5.89 -12.73
N LEU A 244 18.78 -5.09 -12.89
CA LEU A 244 20.02 -5.21 -12.12
C LEU A 244 19.82 -4.78 -10.66
N LEU A 245 20.61 -5.37 -9.75
CA LEU A 245 20.72 -4.94 -8.37
C LEU A 245 22.09 -4.28 -8.19
N ASN A 246 22.09 -2.99 -7.83
CA ASN A 246 23.30 -2.35 -7.36
C ASN A 246 23.62 -2.94 -5.96
N PRO A 247 24.81 -3.51 -5.74
CA PRO A 247 25.21 -3.99 -4.41
C PRO A 247 25.39 -2.85 -3.39
N ILE A 248 25.52 -1.60 -3.86
CA ILE A 248 25.66 -0.41 -3.01
C ILE A 248 24.29 0.28 -2.88
N SER A 249 23.89 0.56 -1.64
CA SER A 249 22.68 1.32 -1.35
C SER A 249 22.79 2.75 -1.86
N THR A 250 21.73 3.24 -2.52
CA THR A 250 21.60 4.62 -2.98
C THR A 250 20.63 5.44 -2.11
N ALA A 251 20.22 4.90 -0.95
CA ALA A 251 19.39 5.64 -0.01
C ALA A 251 20.22 6.73 0.68
N SER A 252 19.61 7.89 0.97
CA SER A 252 20.33 8.98 1.64
C SER A 252 20.78 8.61 3.06
N ALA A 253 20.06 7.69 3.72
CA ALA A 253 20.48 7.08 4.97
C ALA A 253 19.83 5.70 5.18
N TYR A 254 20.51 4.84 5.96
CA TYR A 254 20.01 3.58 6.47
C TYR A 254 20.73 3.24 7.78
N PHE A 255 20.13 2.38 8.61
CA PHE A 255 20.75 1.87 9.84
C PHE A 255 21.63 0.64 9.57
#